data_AF-A0A1I7EBY1-F1
#
_entry.id   AF-A0A1I7EBY1-F1
#
_cell.length_a   1.000
_cell.length_b   1.000
_cell.length_c   1.000
_cell.angle_alpha   90.00
_cell.angle_beta   90.00
_cell.angle_gamma   90.00
#
_symmetry.space_group_name_H-M   'P 1'
#
loop_
_entity.id
_entity.type
_entity.pdbx_description
1 polymer ?
#
loop_
_entity_poly.entity_id
_entity_poly.type
_entity_poly.pdbx_seq_one_letter_code
_entity_poly.pdbx_strand_id
1 'polypeptide(L)' 'MGAAPLDLYDYVPAAGSRNTRERRSAPQRIRITDDWPEIVPITEAEVRIVEAYFGDVLDELFGPLP' A
#
# COMPACT_ATOMS: atom_id res chain seq x y z
N MET A 1 11.47 -21.89 20.53
CA MET A 1 10.07 -21.43 20.49
C MET A 1 9.96 -20.44 19.35
N GLY A 2 9.48 -20.89 18.18
CA GLY A 2 9.30 -20.02 17.01
C GLY A 2 7.89 -19.43 17.03
N ALA A 3 7.78 -18.12 16.88
CA ALA A 3 6.49 -17.46 16.67
C ALA A 3 5.88 -17.99 15.36
N ALA A 4 4.58 -18.30 15.39
CA ALA A 4 3.85 -18.71 14.19
C ALA A 4 3.90 -17.58 13.14
N PRO A 5 3.93 -17.90 11.83
CA PRO A 5 3.86 -16.88 10.78
C PRO A 5 2.57 -16.08 10.95
N LEU A 6 2.67 -14.75 10.86
CA LEU A 6 1.52 -13.85 10.84
C LEU A 6 0.60 -14.31 9.70
N ASP A 7 -0.68 -14.56 10.01
CA ASP A 7 -1.64 -15.01 9.00
C ASP A 7 -1.83 -13.86 8.02
N LEU A 8 -1.57 -14.16 6.74
CA LEU A 8 -1.74 -13.21 5.65
C LEU A 8 -3.15 -12.62 5.64
N TYR A 9 -4.16 -13.36 6.12
CA TYR A 9 -5.57 -12.95 6.08
C TYR A 9 -6.09 -12.29 7.37
N ASP A 10 -5.22 -11.95 8.33
CA ASP A 10 -5.62 -11.27 9.58
C ASP A 10 -6.29 -9.90 9.35
N TYR A 11 -6.13 -9.29 8.16
CA TYR A 11 -6.80 -8.05 7.78
C TYR A 11 -8.28 -8.24 7.40
N VAL A 12 -8.72 -9.47 7.12
CA VAL A 12 -10.11 -9.75 6.74
C VAL A 12 -10.94 -9.75 8.02
N PRO A 13 -11.91 -8.83 8.18
CA PRO A 13 -12.74 -8.82 9.37
C PRO A 13 -13.55 -10.13 9.42
N ALA A 14 -13.23 -10.99 10.39
CA ALA A 14 -13.99 -12.20 10.64
C ALA A 14 -15.45 -11.81 10.89
N ALA A 15 -16.37 -12.36 10.09
CA ALA A 15 -17.81 -12.13 10.19
C ALA A 15 -18.36 -12.71 11.50
N GLY A 16 -18.08 -12.05 12.63
CA GLY A 16 -18.44 -12.58 13.94
C GLY A 16 -17.79 -11.92 15.15
N SER A 17 -16.68 -11.19 15.03
CA SER A 17 -16.08 -10.52 16.20
C SER A 17 -16.84 -9.23 16.52
N ARG A 18 -17.99 -9.39 17.15
CA ARG A 18 -18.79 -8.29 17.70
C ARG A 18 -18.53 -8.21 19.21
N ASN A 19 -17.26 -8.21 19.60
CA ASN A 19 -16.86 -7.94 20.98
C ASN A 19 -17.18 -6.48 21.29
N THR A 20 -18.05 -6.28 22.27
CA THR A 20 -18.43 -5.04 22.95
C THR A 20 -18.38 -3.78 22.11
N ARG A 21 -19.57 -3.30 21.70
CA ARG A 21 -19.75 -1.95 21.17
C ARG A 21 -19.37 -0.92 22.25
N GLU A 22 -18.08 -0.66 22.44
CA GLU A 22 -17.64 0.68 22.81
C GLU A 22 -18.31 1.62 21.83
N ARG A 23 -18.98 2.66 22.35
CA ARG A 23 -19.76 3.64 21.60
C ARG A 23 -19.10 3.86 20.25
N ARG A 24 -19.71 3.33 19.20
CA ARG A 24 -19.21 3.44 17.84
C ARG A 24 -19.27 4.93 17.54
N SER A 25 -18.17 5.64 17.78
CA SER A 25 -18.05 7.05 17.45
C SER A 25 -18.53 7.19 16.02
N ALA A 26 -19.42 8.15 15.78
CA ALA A 26 -19.93 8.43 14.45
C ALA A 26 -18.73 8.41 13.47
N PRO A 27 -18.85 7.76 12.30
CA PRO A 27 -17.73 7.61 11.39
C PRO A 27 -17.16 8.99 11.12
N GLN A 28 -15.99 9.26 11.70
CA GLN A 28 -15.30 10.52 11.46
C GLN A 28 -14.96 10.53 9.98
N ARG A 29 -15.29 11.64 9.30
CA ARG A 29 -14.99 11.78 7.88
C ARG A 29 -13.45 11.78 7.75
N ILE A 30 -12.90 10.66 7.31
CA ILE A 30 -11.48 10.54 6.99
C ILE A 30 -11.20 11.50 5.84
N ARG A 31 -10.37 12.49 6.08
CA ARG A 31 -9.91 13.42 5.05
C ARG A 31 -8.68 12.80 4.40
N ILE A 32 -8.87 12.21 3.23
CA ILE A 32 -7.76 11.81 2.36
C ILE A 32 -7.28 13.11 1.71
N THR A 33 -6.06 13.52 2.02
CA THR A 33 -5.41 14.68 1.41
C THR A 33 -4.17 14.16 0.69
N ASP A 34 -3.97 14.60 -0.54
CA ASP A 34 -2.72 14.36 -1.23
C ASP A 34 -1.80 15.54 -0.91
N ASP A 35 -0.90 15.33 0.05
CA ASP A 35 0.03 16.35 0.55
C ASP A 35 1.34 16.37 -0.28
N TRP A 36 1.30 15.83 -1.50
CA TRP A 36 2.46 15.80 -2.37
C TRP A 36 2.76 17.19 -2.96
N PRO A 37 4.05 17.53 -3.12
CA PRO A 37 4.43 18.75 -3.82
C PRO A 37 4.04 18.65 -5.30
N GLU A 38 3.93 19.81 -5.97
CA GLU A 38 3.68 19.88 -7.42
C GLU A 38 4.72 19.08 -8.21
N ILE A 39 5.97 19.05 -7.72
CA ILE A 39 7.05 18.23 -8.25
C ILE A 39 7.65 17.43 -7.11
N VAL A 40 7.53 16.10 -7.17
CA VAL A 40 8.17 15.20 -6.22
C VAL A 40 9.69 15.23 -6.48
N PRO A 41 10.51 15.61 -5.50
CA PRO A 41 11.96 15.62 -5.68
C PRO A 41 12.46 14.17 -5.73
N ILE A 42 12.96 13.75 -6.89
CA ILE A 42 13.56 12.44 -7.11
C ILE A 42 15.01 12.67 -7.55
N THR A 43 15.94 11.94 -6.97
CA THR A 43 17.36 12.01 -7.32
C THR A 43 17.72 11.02 -8.43
N GLU A 44 18.78 11.31 -9.18
CA GLU A 44 19.34 10.41 -10.20
C GLU A 44 19.71 9.02 -9.65
N ALA A 45 20.16 8.96 -8.38
CA ALA A 45 20.47 7.70 -7.74
C ALA A 45 19.22 6.83 -7.51
N GLU A 46 18.10 7.46 -7.11
CA GLU A 46 16.81 6.79 -6.92
C GLU A 46 16.23 6.33 -8.25
N VAL A 47 16.31 7.16 -9.30
CA VAL A 47 15.88 6.78 -10.66
C VAL A 47 16.62 5.52 -11.11
N ARG A 48 17.95 5.49 -10.98
CA ARG A 48 18.77 4.33 -11.37
C ARG A 48 18.43 3.06 -10.59
N ILE A 49 18.05 3.18 -9.32
CA ILE A 49 17.60 2.03 -8.52
C ILE A 49 16.28 1.51 -9.11
N VAL A 50 15.31 2.38 -9.36
CA VAL A 50 14.03 1.96 -9.94
C VAL A 50 14.25 1.30 -11.30
N GLU A 51 15.01 1.92 -12.20
CA GLU A 51 15.29 1.36 -13.52
C GLU A 51 16.00 0.00 -13.46
N ALA A 52 16.95 -0.18 -12.55
CA ALA A 52 17.69 -1.44 -12.43
C ALA A 52 16.86 -2.62 -11.92
N TYR A 53 15.78 -2.36 -11.17
CA TYR A 53 14.94 -3.40 -10.56
C TYR A 53 13.55 -3.54 -11.19
N PHE A 54 13.07 -2.50 -11.86
CA PHE A 54 11.72 -2.46 -12.45
C PHE A 54 11.73 -2.33 -13.97
N GLY A 55 12.88 -2.13 -14.61
CA GLY A 55 12.94 -1.95 -16.06
C GLY A 55 12.28 -3.10 -16.83
N ASP A 56 12.61 -4.35 -16.49
CA ASP A 56 12.04 -5.55 -17.09
C ASP A 56 10.54 -5.72 -16.79
N VAL A 57 10.12 -5.45 -15.55
CA VAL A 57 8.71 -5.50 -15.14
C VAL A 57 7.87 -4.45 -15.87
N LEU A 58 8.41 -3.24 -16.03
CA LEU A 58 7.73 -2.15 -16.73
C LEU A 58 7.69 -2.41 -18.23
N ASP A 59 8.75 -2.96 -18.82
CA ASP A 59 8.78 -3.36 -20.23
C ASP A 59 7.80 -4.50 -20.52
N GLU A 60 7.58 -5.43 -19.59
CA GLU A 60 6.53 -6.46 -19.70
C GLU A 60 5.13 -5.84 -19.63
N LEU A 61 4.91 -4.91 -18.69
CA LEU A 61 3.59 -4.31 -18.45
C LEU A 61 3.18 -3.31 -19.55
N PHE A 62 4.16 -2.59 -20.10
CA PHE A 62 3.97 -1.49 -21.08
C PHE A 62 4.65 -1.74 -22.42
N GLY A 63 5.02 -3.00 -22.70
CA GLY A 63 5.68 -3.43 -23.93
C GLY A 63 4.97 -2.92 -25.19
N PRO A 64 5.63 -3.02 -26.35
CA PRO A 64 5.38 -2.18 -27.52
C PRO A 64 3.88 -2.02 -27.80
N LEU A 65 3.39 -0.78 -27.66
CA LEU A 65 2.05 -0.41 -28.06
C LEU A 65 1.91 -0.65 -29.58
N PRO A 66 0.74 -1.14 -30.05
CA PRO A 66 0.50 -1.43 -31.46
C PRO A 66 0.62 -0.19 -32.36
#